data_AF-A0A7C5CF31-F1
#
_entry.id   AF-A0A7C5CF31-F1
#
_cell.length_a   1.000
_cell.length_b   1.000
_cell.length_c   1.000
_cell.angle_alpha   90.00
_cell.angle_beta   90.00
_cell.angle_gamma   90.00
#
_symmetry.space_group_name_H-M   'P 1'
#
loop_
_entity.id
_entity.type
_entity.pdbx_description
1 polymer ?
#
loop_
_entity_poly.entity_id
_entity_poly.type
_entity_poly.pdbx_seq_one_letter_code
_entity_poly.pdbx_strand_id
1 'polypeptide(L)' 'MALPEFTLRQLLEAGVHFGHQTQRWNPRMGEYIYGARNGI' A
#
# COMPACT_ATOMS: atom_id res chain seq x y z
N MET A 1 2.50 26.30 0.78
CA MET A 1 2.07 25.41 -0.32
C MET A 1 0.89 24.62 0.21
N ALA A 2 -0.26 24.63 -0.48
CA ALA A 2 -1.40 23.81 -0.07
C ALA A 2 -1.08 22.34 -0.33
N LEU A 3 -1.53 21.44 0.56
CA LEU A 3 -1.44 20.01 0.31
C LEU A 3 -2.42 19.63 -0.80
N PRO A 4 -2.03 18.74 -1.72
CA PRO A 4 -2.96 18.22 -2.72
C PRO A 4 -4.03 17.35 -2.06
N GLU A 5 -5.28 17.52 -2.48
CA GLU A 5 -6.42 16.72 -2.04
C GLU A 5 -6.54 15.46 -2.90
N PHE A 6 -6.70 14.29 -2.27
CA PHE A 6 -6.88 13.01 -2.94
C PHE A 6 -8.09 12.26 -2.39
N THR A 7 -8.80 11.56 -3.28
CA THR A 7 -9.86 10.61 -2.89
C THR A 7 -9.31 9.19 -2.83
N LEU A 8 -9.93 8.33 -2.01
CA LEU A 8 -9.56 6.91 -1.92
C LEU A 8 -9.60 6.22 -3.29
N ARG A 9 -10.61 6.53 -4.12
CA ARG A 9 -10.78 5.97 -5.45
C ARG A 9 -9.56 6.25 -6.35
N GLN A 10 -9.05 7.48 -6.33
CA GLN A 10 -7.87 7.86 -7.12
C GLN A 10 -6.62 7.06 -6.70
N LEU A 11 -6.43 6.84 -5.39
CA LEU A 11 -5.31 6.06 -4.88
C LEU A 11 -5.40 4.58 -5.27
N LEU A 12 -6.61 4.02 -5.25
CA LEU A 12 -6.86 2.64 -5.67
C LEU A 12 -6.61 2.46 -7.17
N GLU A 13 -7.11 3.36 -8.00
CA GLU A 13 -6.90 3.34 -9.46
C GLU A 13 -5.41 3.54 -9.83
N ALA A 14 -4.66 4.30 -9.04
CA ALA A 14 -3.21 4.44 -9.19
C ALA A 14 -2.39 3.23 -8.69
N GLY A 15 -3.02 2.26 -8.03
CA GLY A 15 -2.38 1.02 -7.60
C GLY A 15 -1.49 1.13 -6.36
N VAL A 16 -1.62 2.18 -5.55
CA VAL A 16 -0.70 2.43 -4.40
C VAL A 16 -0.83 1.42 -3.25
N HIS A 17 -1.87 0.59 -3.27
CA HIS A 17 -2.12 -0.44 -2.26
C HIS A 17 -1.35 -1.74 -2.52
N PHE A 18 -0.69 -1.86 -3.69
CA PHE A 18 0.21 -2.97 -3.96
C PHE A 18 1.57 -2.75 -3.32
N GLY A 19 2.07 -3.77 -2.63
CA GLY A 19 3.39 -3.79 -2.02
C GLY A 19 4.39 -4.63 -2.81
N HIS A 20 5.49 -4.96 -2.13
CA HIS A 20 6.42 -5.97 -2.59
C HIS A 20 5.91 -7.38 -2.25
N GLN A 21 6.51 -8.40 -2.85
CA GLN A 21 6.27 -9.78 -2.46
C GLN A 21 6.49 -9.98 -0.96
N THR A 22 5.68 -10.85 -0.33
CA THR A 22 5.71 -11.08 1.13
C THR A 22 7.10 -11.47 1.64
N GLN A 23 7.92 -12.16 0.85
CA GLN A 23 9.29 -12.55 1.24
C GLN A 23 10.26 -11.36 1.38
N ARG A 24 9.94 -10.20 0.82
CA ARG A 24 10.79 -9.00 0.83
C ARG A 24 10.34 -7.96 1.86
N TRP A 25 9.28 -8.25 2.63
CA TRP A 25 8.77 -7.30 3.61
C TRP A 25 9.79 -7.02 4.72
N ASN A 26 9.77 -5.78 5.22
CA ASN A 26 10.40 -5.47 6.49
C ASN A 26 9.40 -5.81 7.60
N PRO A 27 9.73 -6.68 8.58
CA PRO A 27 8.82 -7.05 9.66
C PRO A 27 8.25 -5.85 10.44
N ARG A 28 9.00 -4.74 10.50
CA ARG A 28 8.56 -3.49 11.16
C ARG A 28 7.37 -2.81 10.46
N MET A 29 7.06 -3.18 9.23
CA MET A 29 5.90 -2.66 8.50
C MET A 29 4.62 -3.44 8.79
N GLY A 30 4.68 -4.53 9.57
CA GLY A 30 3.55 -5.44 9.80
C GLY A 30 2.31 -4.76 10.37
N GLU A 31 2.46 -3.74 11.21
CA GLU A 31 1.33 -2.97 11.78
C GLU A 31 0.58 -2.12 10.73
N TYR A 32 1.21 -1.79 9.59
CA TYR A 32 0.65 -0.97 8.52
C TYR A 32 0.16 -1.80 7.32
N ILE A 33 0.52 -3.08 7.24
CA ILE A 33 0.14 -3.98 6.16
C ILE A 33 -1.20 -4.62 6.49
N TYR A 34 -2.19 -4.42 5.64
CA TYR A 34 -3.53 -5.01 5.81
C TYR A 34 -3.52 -6.54 5.67
N GLY A 35 -2.78 -7.07 4.68
CA GLY A 35 -2.68 -8.50 4.42
C GLY A 35 -1.93 -8.78 3.11
N ALA A 36 -1.82 -10.06 2.75
CA ALA A 36 -1.20 -10.51 1.51
C ALA A 36 -2.18 -11.35 0.69
N ARG A 37 -2.17 -11.18 -0.64
CA ARG A 37 -2.97 -11.98 -1.59
C ARG A 37 -2.11 -12.36 -2.78
N ASN A 38 -2.12 -13.65 -3.13
CA ASN A 38 -1.29 -14.20 -4.22
C ASN A 38 0.23 -13.93 -4.05
N GLY A 39 0.70 -13.82 -2.80
CA GLY A 39 2.12 -13.61 -2.48
C GLY A 39 2.60 -12.16 -2.58
N ILE A 40 1.68 -11.20 -2.76
CA ILE A 40 1.90 -9.74 -2.68
C ILE A 40 1.15 -9.22 -1.45
#